data_AF-A0A150GP34-F1
#
_entry.id   AF-A0A150GP34-F1
#
_cell.length_a   1.000
_cell.length_b   1.000
_cell.length_c   1.000
_cell.angle_alpha   90.00
_cell.angle_beta   90.00
_cell.angle_gamma   90.00
#
_symmetry.space_group_name_H-M   'P 1'
#
loop_
_entity.id
_entity.type
_entity.pdbx_description
1 polymer ?
#
loop_
_entity_poly.entity_id
_entity_poly.type
_entity_poly.pdbx_seq_one_letter_code
_entity_poly.pdbx_strand_id
1 'polypeptide(L)'
;MGIPGFNVWFSEKYAKAYVPLGRVRVDHLYIDLNSVLHTVMRRARNHNHFHKLLHKRLHSILDVTGPTKSVMIAVDGPAPLAKLLTQRDRRKKTGRSVDEGETLTGVAITPGTTFMLDLTHSLTYYCCTKMASKRFRDVVFELSDGTVKGEGEVKVLGRLARHWYPEDPNDTHVILGDDADLILMALTSYKENLFVANSGLNDGRLDTRVPVFSVNLLHQQWARELVAGVVAGGQVPLESALLHAKLDLTLIAILTKGNDYLPGLRGASLEGGSRSGLWPGYQAAVGKHKGAAGGPLGPQGSITSIDPDTGAPRLDASALARLLALAGVGGGADGRGGDEWRGSKAAADPQAYLRGCVWLLQMYLTGECPDYRFYYDGVAPTAAAIKATCEAAVSAGHRYIHLDTFGQSDPRAAQPLLPVACALALLPSNCRHLAAPCVRHLMASPSPAQSRAASEDGSGSGADGPASASQPAAPGGGFDAEVYYQLYGDCSVCRSMTADVARLQKELASARAERNAANNRLEAVRAGTAPFGEPPEEQLVAELDELDRKCEAAKSQLNACETRRRSHVASAHPYQRFPVEKLEEAAGT
;
A
#
# COMPACT_ATOMS: atom_id res chain seq x y z
N MET A 1 11.45 -8.16 -3.51
CA MET A 1 10.02 -7.80 -3.50
C MET A 1 9.38 -8.65 -4.58
N GLY A 2 8.06 -8.73 -4.58
CA GLY A 2 7.33 -9.37 -5.66
C GLY A 2 7.08 -10.87 -5.55
N ILE A 3 6.63 -11.47 -6.65
CA ILE A 3 6.09 -12.84 -6.67
C ILE A 3 7.21 -13.91 -6.61
N PRO A 4 7.38 -14.66 -5.50
CA PRO A 4 8.53 -15.55 -5.34
C PRO A 4 8.58 -16.69 -6.38
N GLY A 5 9.72 -16.80 -7.06
CA GLY A 5 9.99 -17.83 -8.06
C GLY A 5 9.25 -17.64 -9.40
N PHE A 6 8.42 -16.60 -9.56
CA PHE A 6 7.70 -16.34 -10.80
C PHE A 6 8.64 -16.06 -11.97
N ASN A 7 9.65 -15.21 -11.77
CA ASN A 7 10.64 -14.89 -12.80
C ASN A 7 11.33 -16.12 -13.38
N VAL A 8 11.80 -17.02 -12.50
CA VAL A 8 12.51 -18.24 -12.91
C VAL A 8 11.57 -19.09 -13.76
N TRP A 9 10.40 -19.41 -13.21
CA TRP A 9 9.35 -20.15 -13.91
C TRP A 9 9.01 -19.53 -15.27
N PHE A 10 8.80 -18.20 -15.31
CA PHE A 10 8.40 -17.49 -16.52
C PHE A 10 9.52 -17.51 -17.57
N SER A 11 10.77 -17.33 -17.15
CA SER A 11 11.93 -17.38 -18.04
C SER A 11 12.18 -18.77 -18.64
N GLU A 12 11.94 -19.82 -17.86
CA GLU A 12 12.04 -21.21 -18.33
C GLU A 12 10.89 -21.55 -19.29
N LYS A 13 9.65 -21.22 -18.90
CA LYS A 13 8.45 -21.53 -19.68
C LYS A 13 8.38 -20.78 -21.01
N TYR A 14 8.81 -19.52 -21.01
CA TYR A 14 8.76 -18.63 -22.18
C TYR A 14 10.17 -18.24 -22.65
N ALA A 15 11.11 -19.19 -22.65
CA ALA A 15 12.51 -18.93 -23.05
C ALA A 15 12.65 -18.31 -24.45
N LYS A 16 11.72 -18.60 -25.38
CA LYS A 16 11.68 -18.03 -26.73
C LYS A 16 11.32 -16.54 -26.76
N ALA A 17 10.76 -16.01 -25.68
CA ALA A 17 10.44 -14.59 -25.52
C ALA A 17 11.63 -13.75 -25.03
N TYR A 18 12.82 -14.34 -24.88
CA TYR A 18 14.03 -13.65 -24.44
C TYR A 18 15.02 -13.46 -25.58
N VAL A 19 15.65 -12.29 -25.62
CA VAL A 19 16.73 -11.96 -26.56
C VAL A 19 17.89 -11.27 -25.84
N PRO A 20 19.13 -11.32 -26.34
CA PRO A 20 20.22 -10.53 -25.76
C PRO A 20 19.97 -9.03 -25.89
N LEU A 21 20.28 -8.25 -24.85
CA LEU A 21 20.14 -6.78 -24.82
C LEU A 21 20.82 -6.10 -26.02
N GLY A 22 21.99 -6.57 -26.45
CA GLY A 22 22.72 -6.00 -27.59
C GLY A 22 22.02 -6.17 -28.95
N ARG A 23 20.93 -6.93 -29.04
CA ARG A 23 20.08 -7.02 -30.22
C ARG A 23 18.87 -6.07 -30.18
N VAL A 24 18.70 -5.33 -29.09
CA VAL A 24 17.57 -4.44 -28.87
C VAL A 24 18.04 -3.00 -29.05
N ARG A 25 17.44 -2.28 -30.00
CA ARG A 25 17.59 -0.82 -30.08
C ARG A 25 16.86 -0.19 -28.90
N VAL A 26 17.44 0.79 -28.24
CA VAL A 26 16.82 1.46 -27.09
C VAL A 26 16.44 2.89 -27.47
N ASP A 27 15.15 3.16 -27.63
CA ASP A 27 14.65 4.52 -27.85
C ASP A 27 14.36 5.18 -26.49
N HIS A 28 13.60 4.49 -25.64
CA HIS A 28 13.25 4.92 -24.30
C HIS A 28 13.78 3.96 -23.24
N LEU A 29 14.61 4.46 -22.34
CA LEU A 29 15.17 3.71 -21.22
C LEU A 29 14.49 4.11 -19.91
N TYR A 30 14.05 3.14 -19.12
CA TYR A 30 13.44 3.34 -17.80
C TYR A 30 14.28 2.61 -16.76
N ILE A 31 14.73 3.32 -15.74
CA ILE A 31 15.61 2.77 -14.70
C ILE A 31 14.90 2.88 -13.35
N ASP A 32 14.54 1.74 -12.76
CA ASP A 32 14.28 1.69 -11.32
C ASP A 32 15.62 1.73 -10.58
N LEU A 33 15.87 2.84 -9.89
CA LEU A 33 17.16 3.10 -9.27
C LEU A 33 17.32 2.40 -7.92
N ASN A 34 16.25 1.90 -7.30
CA ASN A 34 16.30 1.52 -5.88
C ASN A 34 17.32 0.42 -5.59
N SER A 35 17.40 -0.61 -6.44
CA SER A 35 18.38 -1.70 -6.31
C SER A 35 19.83 -1.16 -6.44
N VAL A 36 20.05 -0.27 -7.41
CA VAL A 36 21.33 0.42 -7.62
C VAL A 36 21.72 1.24 -6.39
N LEU A 37 20.80 2.01 -5.80
CA LEU A 37 21.05 2.80 -4.59
C LEU A 37 21.50 1.91 -3.43
N HIS A 38 20.78 0.82 -3.18
CA HIS A 38 21.12 -0.12 -2.12
C HIS A 38 22.48 -0.81 -2.33
N THR A 39 22.83 -1.12 -3.58
CA THR A 39 24.13 -1.69 -3.93
C THR A 39 25.26 -0.67 -3.77
N VAL A 40 25.06 0.56 -4.23
CA VAL A 40 26.06 1.63 -4.10
C VAL A 40 26.25 2.01 -2.63
N MET A 41 25.17 2.09 -1.86
CA MET A 41 25.20 2.37 -0.42
C MET A 41 26.10 1.40 0.33
N ARG A 42 25.97 0.09 0.09
CA ARG A 42 26.78 -0.96 0.73
C ARG A 42 28.28 -0.89 0.38
N ARG A 43 28.64 -0.30 -0.76
CA ARG A 43 30.04 -0.20 -1.25
C ARG A 43 30.68 1.15 -0.94
N ALA A 44 29.87 2.17 -0.68
CA ALA A 44 30.34 3.52 -0.43
C ALA A 44 31.03 3.60 0.95
N ARG A 45 32.08 4.42 1.03
CA ARG A 45 32.84 4.67 2.26
C ARG A 45 32.47 6.00 2.94
N ASN A 46 31.86 6.88 2.16
CA ASN A 46 31.40 8.21 2.54
C ASN A 46 30.49 8.75 1.42
N HIS A 47 29.79 9.87 1.66
CA HIS A 47 28.87 10.49 0.70
C HIS A 47 29.52 10.82 -0.65
N ASN A 48 30.72 11.40 -0.66
CA ASN A 48 31.42 11.71 -1.92
C ASN A 48 31.72 10.45 -2.74
N HIS A 49 32.12 9.36 -2.09
CA HIS A 49 32.32 8.08 -2.74
C HIS A 49 31.00 7.49 -3.25
N PHE A 50 29.90 7.63 -2.49
CA PHE A 50 28.55 7.22 -2.90
C PHE A 50 28.16 7.89 -4.24
N HIS A 51 28.22 9.22 -4.34
CA HIS A 51 27.86 9.93 -5.56
C HIS A 51 28.73 9.55 -6.75
N LYS A 52 30.04 9.37 -6.55
CA LYS A 52 30.96 8.89 -7.60
C LYS A 52 30.58 7.50 -8.11
N LEU A 53 30.28 6.56 -7.21
CA LEU A 53 29.87 5.21 -7.57
C LEU A 53 28.51 5.19 -8.29
N LEU A 54 27.55 6.00 -7.82
CA LEU A 54 26.24 6.15 -8.43
C LEU A 54 26.37 6.67 -9.87
N HIS A 55 27.09 7.77 -10.08
CA HIS A 55 27.29 8.34 -11.41
C HIS A 55 28.06 7.39 -12.33
N LYS A 56 29.09 6.70 -11.81
CA LYS A 56 29.81 5.66 -12.58
C LYS A 56 28.87 4.55 -13.01
N ARG A 57 27.95 4.14 -12.12
CA ARG A 57 26.99 3.08 -12.42
C ARG A 57 25.98 3.50 -13.48
N LEU A 58 25.38 4.67 -13.32
CA LEU A 58 24.48 5.25 -14.32
C LEU A 58 25.18 5.42 -15.67
N HIS A 59 26.45 5.83 -15.69
CA HIS A 59 27.19 5.98 -16.94
C HIS A 59 27.36 4.64 -17.66
N SER A 60 27.74 3.58 -16.92
CA SER A 60 27.84 2.22 -17.46
C SER A 60 26.50 1.71 -18.01
N ILE A 61 25.39 2.05 -17.36
CA ILE A 61 24.05 1.69 -17.84
C ILE A 61 23.76 2.37 -19.19
N LEU A 62 23.99 3.68 -19.28
CA LEU A 62 23.80 4.44 -20.53
C LEU A 62 24.74 3.98 -21.65
N ASP A 63 25.95 3.55 -21.31
CA ASP A 63 26.93 3.08 -22.28
C ASP A 63 26.50 1.76 -22.93
N VAL A 64 25.98 0.83 -22.14
CA VAL A 64 25.53 -0.49 -22.61
C VAL A 64 24.20 -0.40 -23.37
N THR A 65 23.28 0.43 -22.90
CA THR A 65 21.93 0.53 -23.49
C THR A 65 21.86 1.48 -24.69
N GLY A 66 22.65 2.55 -24.70
CA GLY A 66 22.67 3.51 -25.80
C GLY A 66 21.30 4.13 -26.14
N PRO A 67 20.58 4.72 -25.19
CA PRO A 67 19.25 5.31 -25.44
C PRO A 67 19.32 6.46 -26.44
N THR A 68 18.36 6.52 -27.35
CA THR A 68 18.36 7.50 -28.46
C THR A 68 17.30 8.61 -28.33
N LYS A 69 16.21 8.41 -27.58
CA LYS A 69 15.14 9.39 -27.42
C LYS A 69 14.95 9.86 -25.97
N SER A 70 14.83 8.95 -25.00
CA SER A 70 14.68 9.35 -23.60
C SER A 70 15.27 8.40 -22.57
N VAL A 71 15.52 8.95 -21.38
CA VAL A 71 15.93 8.23 -20.17
C VAL A 71 15.07 8.71 -19.00
N MET A 72 14.32 7.80 -18.39
CA MET A 72 13.65 8.02 -17.11
C MET A 72 14.46 7.36 -15.98
N ILE A 73 14.76 8.12 -14.93
CA ILE A 73 15.33 7.62 -13.68
C ILE A 73 14.24 7.72 -12.61
N ALA A 74 13.77 6.58 -12.12
CA ALA A 74 12.75 6.50 -11.09
C ALA A 74 13.38 6.13 -9.74
N VAL A 75 13.04 6.90 -8.72
CA VAL A 75 13.42 6.68 -7.31
C VAL A 75 12.15 6.47 -6.49
N ASP A 76 12.18 5.58 -5.51
CA ASP A 76 11.04 5.36 -4.61
C ASP A 76 10.62 6.66 -3.92
N GLY A 77 9.33 6.97 -4.02
CA GLY A 77 8.68 8.05 -3.26
C GLY A 77 7.63 7.50 -2.30
N PRO A 78 6.71 8.35 -1.82
CA PRO A 78 5.63 7.93 -0.92
C PRO A 78 4.75 6.83 -1.51
N ALA A 79 4.78 5.65 -0.89
CA ALA A 79 4.04 4.45 -1.33
C ALA A 79 2.66 4.31 -0.64
N PRO A 80 1.78 3.43 -1.13
CA PRO A 80 0.52 3.09 -0.46
C PRO A 80 0.75 2.45 0.91
N LEU A 81 -0.23 2.56 1.81
CA LEU A 81 -0.18 1.98 3.16
C LEU A 81 0.19 0.50 3.14
N ALA A 82 -0.42 -0.29 2.25
CA ALA A 82 -0.11 -1.71 2.07
C ALA A 82 1.41 -1.96 1.94
N LYS A 83 2.12 -1.09 1.21
CA LYS A 83 3.58 -1.15 1.10
C LYS A 83 4.29 -0.57 2.31
N LEU A 84 3.82 0.56 2.85
CA LEU A 84 4.45 1.20 4.00
C LEU A 84 4.53 0.26 5.22
N LEU A 85 3.53 -0.61 5.42
CA LEU A 85 3.55 -1.64 6.47
C LEU A 85 4.76 -2.58 6.34
N THR A 86 4.98 -3.14 5.14
CA THR A 86 6.12 -4.04 4.89
C THR A 86 7.46 -3.31 4.95
N GLN A 87 7.50 -2.06 4.49
CA GLN A 87 8.70 -1.21 4.60
C GLN A 87 9.04 -0.90 6.06
N ARG A 88 8.05 -0.59 6.89
CA ARG A 88 8.26 -0.29 8.31
C ARG A 88 8.88 -1.46 9.06
N ASP A 89 8.40 -2.67 8.83
CA ASP A 89 8.97 -3.88 9.44
C ASP A 89 10.44 -4.09 9.02
N ARG A 90 10.73 -3.89 7.73
CA ARG A 90 12.10 -3.97 7.19
C ARG A 90 13.00 -2.91 7.82
N ARG A 91 12.52 -1.67 7.99
CA ARG A 91 13.26 -0.57 8.59
C ARG A 91 13.46 -0.76 10.10
N LYS A 92 12.49 -1.31 10.83
CA LYS A 92 12.68 -1.70 12.24
C LYS A 92 13.80 -2.72 12.39
N LYS A 93 13.84 -3.75 11.54
CA LYS A 93 14.89 -4.78 11.57
C LYS A 93 16.26 -4.23 11.21
N THR A 94 16.36 -3.48 10.10
CA THR A 94 17.62 -2.94 9.60
C THR A 94 18.14 -1.75 10.40
N GLY A 95 17.26 -0.94 10.98
CA GLY A 95 17.65 0.23 11.76
C GLY A 95 18.22 -0.09 13.13
N ARG A 96 18.00 -1.29 13.68
CA ARG A 96 18.64 -1.74 14.93
C ARG A 96 20.16 -1.78 14.87
N SER A 97 20.72 -1.98 13.68
CA SER A 97 22.16 -2.03 13.46
C SER A 97 22.75 -0.71 12.97
N VAL A 98 21.97 0.37 12.97
CA VAL A 98 22.42 1.69 12.55
C VAL A 98 22.83 2.49 13.78
N ASP A 99 24.08 2.93 13.79
CA ASP A 99 24.62 3.72 14.90
C ASP A 99 24.04 5.14 14.90
N GLU A 100 23.92 5.74 16.09
CA GLU A 100 23.49 7.13 16.19
C GLU A 100 24.47 8.06 15.43
N GLY A 101 23.93 8.91 14.56
CA GLY A 101 24.73 9.79 13.71
C GLY A 101 25.23 9.16 12.40
N GLU A 102 25.07 7.84 12.21
CA GLU A 102 25.39 7.19 10.94
C GLU A 102 24.41 7.64 9.85
N THR A 103 24.90 8.40 8.87
CA THR A 103 24.09 9.01 7.81
C THR A 103 24.08 8.21 6.51
N LEU A 104 25.11 7.39 6.28
CA LEU A 104 25.27 6.58 5.07
C LEU A 104 24.78 5.15 5.30
N THR A 105 23.47 4.98 5.44
CA THR A 105 22.83 3.69 5.72
C THR A 105 21.72 3.39 4.74
N GLY A 106 21.44 2.10 4.49
CA GLY A 106 20.30 1.68 3.67
C GLY A 106 18.94 2.14 4.22
N VAL A 107 18.85 2.51 5.50
CA VAL A 107 17.65 3.11 6.12
C VAL A 107 17.43 4.55 5.63
N ALA A 108 18.50 5.27 5.27
CA ALA A 108 18.44 6.63 4.75
C ALA A 108 17.78 6.70 3.36
N ILE A 109 17.70 5.58 2.63
CA ILE A 109 16.94 5.43 1.37
C ILE A 109 15.44 5.32 1.73
N THR A 110 14.89 6.40 2.25
CA THR A 110 13.48 6.51 2.65
C THR A 110 13.00 7.91 2.28
N PRO A 111 11.88 8.06 1.57
CA PRO A 111 11.34 9.37 1.22
C PRO A 111 11.25 10.29 2.44
N GLY A 112 11.65 11.56 2.27
CA GLY A 112 11.64 12.57 3.34
C GLY A 112 12.89 12.63 4.22
N THR A 113 13.88 11.75 4.03
CA THR A 113 15.20 11.90 4.66
C THR A 113 16.01 13.01 3.98
N THR A 114 16.97 13.55 4.73
CA THR A 114 17.95 14.51 4.18
C THR A 114 18.79 13.89 3.05
N PHE A 115 19.17 12.63 3.19
CA PHE A 115 19.89 11.88 2.17
C PHE A 115 19.14 11.81 0.82
N MET A 116 17.82 11.62 0.83
CA MET A 116 17.04 11.57 -0.43
C MET A 116 16.95 12.93 -1.13
N LEU A 117 17.02 14.03 -0.38
CA LEU A 117 17.12 15.37 -0.96
C LEU A 117 18.49 15.58 -1.62
N ASP A 118 19.58 15.19 -0.95
CA ASP A 118 20.93 15.25 -1.52
C ASP A 118 21.07 14.35 -2.77
N LEU A 119 20.45 13.17 -2.74
CA LEU A 119 20.35 12.28 -3.88
C LEU A 119 19.64 12.96 -5.07
N THR A 120 18.55 13.68 -4.80
CA THR A 120 17.80 14.43 -5.83
C THR A 120 18.68 15.48 -6.51
N HIS A 121 19.44 16.26 -5.73
CA HIS A 121 20.39 17.23 -6.28
C HIS A 121 21.50 16.55 -7.10
N SER A 122 22.05 15.44 -6.61
CA SER A 122 23.08 14.68 -7.32
C SER A 122 22.59 14.14 -8.67
N LEU A 123 21.39 13.56 -8.71
CA LEU A 123 20.80 13.02 -9.93
C LEU A 123 20.42 14.13 -10.91
N THR A 124 19.90 15.25 -10.41
CA THR A 124 19.61 16.44 -11.22
C THR A 124 20.88 16.94 -11.89
N TYR A 125 21.96 17.12 -11.12
CA TYR A 125 23.27 17.47 -11.65
C TYR A 125 23.72 16.46 -12.73
N TYR A 126 23.64 15.16 -12.44
CA TYR A 126 24.01 14.11 -13.40
C TYR A 126 23.23 14.24 -14.72
N CYS A 127 21.90 14.36 -14.67
CA CYS A 127 21.07 14.54 -15.86
C CYS A 127 21.50 15.78 -16.66
N CYS A 128 21.68 16.93 -16.00
CA CYS A 128 22.16 18.15 -16.65
C CYS A 128 23.51 17.96 -17.34
N THR A 129 24.46 17.25 -16.71
CA THR A 129 25.77 16.96 -17.36
C THR A 129 25.63 16.07 -18.58
N LYS A 130 24.67 15.15 -18.61
CA LYS A 130 24.42 14.28 -19.78
C LYS A 130 23.77 15.04 -20.91
N MET A 131 22.78 15.88 -20.62
CA MET A 131 22.15 16.76 -21.62
C MET A 131 23.14 17.74 -22.24
N ALA A 132 24.13 18.22 -21.48
CA ALA A 132 25.21 19.08 -22.00
C ALA A 132 26.22 18.34 -22.88
N SER A 133 26.24 17.00 -22.86
CA SER A 133 27.21 16.20 -23.60
C SER A 133 26.78 16.02 -25.08
N LYS A 134 27.75 15.91 -25.99
CA LYS A 134 27.45 15.69 -27.42
C LYS A 134 26.66 14.39 -27.68
N ARG A 135 26.89 13.35 -26.88
CA ARG A 135 26.28 12.02 -27.09
C ARG A 135 24.79 11.99 -26.78
N PHE A 136 24.34 12.76 -25.80
CA PHE A 136 22.96 12.72 -25.31
C PHE A 136 22.25 14.08 -25.49
N ARG A 137 22.69 14.89 -26.46
CA ARG A 137 22.16 16.23 -26.71
C ARG A 137 20.66 16.20 -27.06
N ASP A 138 20.24 15.19 -27.82
CA ASP A 138 18.88 15.04 -28.31
C ASP A 138 18.05 14.05 -27.47
N VAL A 139 18.59 13.61 -26.33
CA VAL A 139 17.93 12.66 -25.42
C VAL A 139 17.28 13.43 -24.28
N VAL A 140 15.98 13.18 -24.06
CA VAL A 140 15.22 13.75 -22.95
C VAL A 140 15.51 12.97 -21.66
N PHE A 141 15.93 13.67 -20.61
CA PHE A 141 16.08 13.07 -19.27
C PHE A 141 14.90 13.45 -18.37
N GLU A 142 14.22 12.45 -17.84
CA GLU A 142 13.15 12.59 -16.85
C GLU A 142 13.62 12.02 -15.51
N LEU A 143 13.66 12.84 -14.47
CA LEU A 143 13.95 12.42 -13.10
C LEU A 143 12.64 12.37 -12.30
N SER A 144 12.22 11.18 -11.89
CA SER A 144 11.12 10.98 -10.95
C SER A 144 11.69 10.67 -9.58
N ASP A 145 12.00 11.73 -8.83
CA ASP A 145 12.70 11.65 -7.55
C ASP A 145 11.84 11.13 -6.38
N GLY A 146 12.41 11.11 -5.17
CA GLY A 146 11.73 10.64 -3.96
C GLY A 146 10.62 11.55 -3.42
N THR A 147 10.36 12.69 -4.05
CA THR A 147 9.24 13.59 -3.72
C THR A 147 7.97 13.25 -4.51
N VAL A 148 8.13 12.64 -5.69
CA VAL A 148 7.02 12.18 -6.52
C VAL A 148 6.37 10.95 -5.89
N LYS A 149 5.04 10.90 -5.84
CA LYS A 149 4.27 9.77 -5.28
C LYS A 149 4.53 8.45 -6.01
N GLY A 150 4.44 7.34 -5.28
CA GLY A 150 4.56 5.97 -5.79
C GLY A 150 5.96 5.38 -5.70
N GLU A 151 6.01 4.05 -5.84
CA GLU A 151 7.25 3.27 -5.94
C GLU A 151 7.90 3.47 -7.32
N GLY A 152 9.22 3.25 -7.41
CA GLY A 152 9.98 3.45 -8.65
C GLY A 152 9.39 2.66 -9.83
N GLU A 153 9.08 1.40 -9.61
CA GLU A 153 8.46 0.51 -10.59
C GLU A 153 7.05 0.98 -11.02
N VAL A 154 6.21 1.45 -10.10
CA VAL A 154 4.86 1.97 -10.41
C VAL A 154 4.94 3.28 -11.18
N LYS A 155 5.92 4.14 -10.87
CA LYS A 155 6.21 5.36 -11.63
C LYS A 155 6.60 5.04 -13.08
N VAL A 156 7.40 3.99 -13.30
CA VAL A 156 7.74 3.53 -14.65
C VAL A 156 6.49 3.10 -15.41
N LEU A 157 5.57 2.36 -14.79
CA LEU A 157 4.29 2.02 -15.41
C LEU A 157 3.45 3.26 -15.75
N GLY A 158 3.36 4.22 -14.82
CA GLY A 158 2.62 5.46 -15.06
C GLY A 158 3.21 6.26 -16.21
N ARG A 159 4.53 6.17 -16.40
CA ARG A 159 5.18 6.76 -17.56
C ARG A 159 4.91 5.99 -18.86
N LEU A 160 4.86 4.65 -18.82
CA LEU A 160 4.53 3.81 -19.99
C LEU A 160 3.07 3.94 -20.43
N ALA A 161 2.15 4.17 -19.48
CA ALA A 161 0.75 4.45 -19.74
C ALA A 161 0.52 5.82 -20.39
N ARG A 162 1.50 6.72 -20.32
CA ARG A 162 1.48 8.06 -20.95
C ARG A 162 2.32 8.07 -22.22
N HIS A 163 1.80 8.64 -23.29
CA HIS A 163 2.53 8.69 -24.58
C HIS A 163 3.68 9.72 -24.53
N TRP A 164 4.82 9.43 -25.18
CA TRP A 164 5.82 10.46 -25.51
C TRP A 164 5.29 11.30 -26.67
N TYR A 165 5.67 12.58 -26.75
CA TYR A 165 5.30 13.45 -27.87
C TYR A 165 6.54 13.91 -28.65
N PRO A 166 6.59 13.76 -29.98
CA PRO A 166 5.62 13.02 -30.81
C PRO A 166 5.67 11.52 -30.52
N GLU A 167 4.53 10.84 -30.60
CA GLU A 167 4.47 9.38 -30.42
C GLU A 167 4.90 8.66 -31.70
N ASP A 168 5.82 7.70 -31.55
CA ASP A 168 6.12 6.72 -32.58
C ASP A 168 5.78 5.31 -32.05
N PRO A 169 4.76 4.64 -32.60
CA PRO A 169 4.39 3.27 -32.18
C PRO A 169 5.52 2.24 -32.33
N ASN A 170 6.54 2.54 -33.14
CA ASN A 170 7.71 1.68 -33.34
C ASN A 170 8.81 1.88 -32.30
N ASP A 171 8.63 2.85 -31.39
CA ASP A 171 9.62 3.10 -30.36
C ASP A 171 9.81 1.91 -29.45
N THR A 172 11.08 1.61 -29.19
CA THR A 172 11.45 0.53 -28.28
C THR A 172 11.62 1.06 -26.86
N HIS A 173 10.87 0.45 -25.95
CA HIS A 173 10.88 0.76 -24.52
C HIS A 173 11.63 -0.32 -23.75
N VAL A 174 12.63 0.05 -22.95
CA VAL A 174 13.41 -0.90 -22.14
C VAL A 174 13.35 -0.53 -20.67
N ILE A 175 12.81 -1.42 -19.85
CA ILE A 175 12.81 -1.31 -18.39
C ILE A 175 14.01 -2.06 -17.82
N LEU A 176 14.79 -1.38 -16.99
CA LEU A 176 15.86 -1.96 -16.18
C LEU A 176 15.47 -1.91 -14.70
N GLY A 177 15.55 -3.07 -14.04
CA GLY A 177 15.40 -3.21 -12.61
C GLY A 177 15.77 -4.63 -12.18
N ASP A 178 15.90 -4.88 -10.89
CA ASP A 178 16.13 -6.25 -10.36
C ASP A 178 14.90 -6.81 -9.63
N ASP A 179 13.74 -6.16 -9.76
CA ASP A 179 12.50 -6.59 -9.11
C ASP A 179 11.74 -7.62 -9.94
N ALA A 180 11.25 -8.67 -9.29
CA ALA A 180 10.51 -9.74 -9.95
C ALA A 180 9.16 -9.27 -10.51
N ASP A 181 8.62 -8.19 -9.94
CA ASP A 181 7.35 -7.65 -10.40
C ASP A 181 7.45 -6.95 -11.75
N LEU A 182 8.64 -6.55 -12.22
CA LEU A 182 8.79 -5.84 -13.50
C LEU A 182 8.30 -6.63 -14.72
N ILE A 183 8.40 -7.97 -14.69
CA ILE A 183 7.82 -8.79 -15.76
C ILE A 183 6.29 -8.71 -15.72
N LEU A 184 5.69 -8.89 -14.54
CA LEU A 184 4.23 -8.79 -14.36
C LEU A 184 3.72 -7.41 -14.75
N MET A 185 4.43 -6.37 -14.33
CA MET A 185 4.16 -4.98 -14.65
C MET A 185 4.22 -4.75 -16.17
N ALA A 186 5.25 -5.27 -16.86
CA ALA A 186 5.31 -5.22 -18.31
C ALA A 186 4.17 -5.98 -19.01
N LEU A 187 3.66 -7.07 -18.42
CA LEU A 187 2.48 -7.76 -18.94
C LEU A 187 1.23 -6.86 -18.90
N THR A 188 1.08 -6.04 -17.85
CA THR A 188 -0.06 -5.11 -17.74
C THR A 188 0.02 -3.89 -18.66
N SER A 189 1.17 -3.60 -19.28
CA SER A 189 1.35 -2.45 -20.18
C SER A 189 0.62 -2.62 -21.52
N TYR A 190 0.16 -1.51 -22.08
CA TYR A 190 -0.35 -1.43 -23.46
C TYR A 190 0.76 -1.36 -24.52
N LYS A 191 2.03 -1.17 -24.14
CA LYS A 191 3.16 -1.09 -25.09
C LYS A 191 3.57 -2.48 -25.59
N GLU A 192 3.63 -2.66 -26.91
CA GLU A 192 4.02 -3.93 -27.55
C GLU A 192 5.54 -4.07 -27.68
N ASN A 193 6.23 -3.00 -28.12
CA ASN A 193 7.69 -2.93 -28.26
C ASN A 193 8.37 -2.66 -26.91
N LEU A 194 7.98 -3.45 -25.90
CA LEU A 194 8.44 -3.34 -24.52
C LEU A 194 9.36 -4.51 -24.16
N PHE A 195 10.49 -4.17 -23.55
CA PHE A 195 11.49 -5.11 -23.08
C PHE A 195 11.81 -4.91 -21.60
N VAL A 196 12.10 -6.01 -20.89
CA VAL A 196 12.47 -5.98 -19.48
C VAL A 196 13.79 -6.70 -19.29
N ALA A 197 14.79 -5.99 -18.74
CA ALA A 197 16.02 -6.60 -18.26
C ALA A 197 15.95 -6.72 -16.74
N ASN A 198 15.63 -7.93 -16.25
CA ASN A 198 15.48 -8.24 -14.84
C ASN A 198 16.78 -8.83 -14.24
N SER A 199 17.92 -8.24 -14.57
CA SER A 199 19.20 -8.65 -14.01
C SER A 199 20.29 -7.64 -14.32
N GLY A 200 21.35 -7.72 -13.50
CA GLY A 200 22.62 -7.09 -13.83
C GLY A 200 22.72 -5.63 -13.39
N LEU A 201 21.75 -5.06 -12.66
CA LEU A 201 21.86 -3.74 -12.02
C LEU A 201 22.60 -3.80 -10.67
N ASN A 202 22.37 -4.82 -9.84
CA ASN A 202 23.05 -5.02 -8.56
C ASN A 202 24.50 -5.53 -8.65
N ASP A 203 24.81 -6.39 -9.61
CA ASP A 203 26.07 -7.15 -9.56
C ASP A 203 27.18 -6.50 -10.41
N GLY A 204 26.88 -5.41 -11.11
CA GLY A 204 27.83 -4.70 -11.97
C GLY A 204 28.00 -5.32 -13.37
N ARG A 205 27.29 -6.40 -13.70
CA ARG A 205 27.43 -7.17 -14.96
C ARG A 205 26.36 -6.85 -16.00
N LEU A 206 25.89 -5.60 -16.06
CA LEU A 206 25.05 -5.22 -17.20
C LEU A 206 25.96 -5.20 -18.45
N ASP A 207 25.72 -6.13 -19.35
CA ASP A 207 26.40 -6.21 -20.64
C ASP A 207 25.42 -6.60 -21.76
N THR A 208 25.89 -6.54 -23.00
CA THR A 208 25.05 -6.76 -24.19
C THR A 208 24.50 -8.18 -24.34
N ARG A 209 24.98 -9.15 -23.54
CA ARG A 209 24.53 -10.55 -23.56
C ARG A 209 23.43 -10.83 -22.55
N VAL A 210 23.14 -9.88 -21.65
CA VAL A 210 22.06 -10.03 -20.66
C VAL A 210 20.75 -10.35 -21.39
N PRO A 211 20.06 -11.45 -21.02
CA PRO A 211 18.79 -11.78 -21.62
C PRO A 211 17.73 -10.78 -21.17
N VAL A 212 16.98 -10.25 -22.13
CA VAL A 212 15.85 -9.35 -21.90
C VAL A 212 14.58 -9.97 -22.41
N PHE A 213 13.53 -9.92 -21.60
CA PHE A 213 12.19 -10.37 -21.96
C PHE A 213 11.58 -9.41 -22.98
N SER A 214 10.93 -9.93 -24.02
CA SER A 214 10.22 -9.17 -25.06
C SER A 214 8.73 -9.49 -25.04
N VAL A 215 7.92 -8.45 -24.82
CA VAL A 215 6.45 -8.56 -24.84
C VAL A 215 5.95 -8.98 -26.23
N ASN A 216 6.53 -8.41 -27.30
CA ASN A 216 6.17 -8.76 -28.68
C ASN A 216 6.45 -10.24 -29.01
N LEU A 217 7.61 -10.79 -28.59
CA LEU A 217 7.90 -12.22 -28.83
C LEU A 217 6.94 -13.14 -28.06
N LEU A 218 6.54 -12.74 -26.85
CA LEU A 218 5.49 -13.45 -26.10
C LEU A 218 4.16 -13.38 -26.84
N HIS A 219 3.76 -12.20 -27.33
CA HIS A 219 2.54 -12.01 -28.11
C HIS A 219 2.51 -12.91 -29.34
N GLN A 220 3.61 -12.97 -30.10
CA GLN A 220 3.72 -13.86 -31.26
C GLN A 220 3.54 -15.33 -30.88
N GLN A 221 4.09 -15.76 -29.74
CA GLN A 221 3.91 -17.12 -29.24
C GLN A 221 2.45 -17.36 -28.83
N TRP A 222 1.87 -16.49 -28.01
CA TRP A 222 0.51 -16.64 -27.49
C TRP A 222 -0.58 -16.49 -28.55
N ALA A 223 -0.36 -15.66 -29.57
CA ALA A 223 -1.25 -15.53 -30.72
C ALA A 223 -1.47 -16.87 -31.43
N ARG A 224 -0.42 -17.71 -31.50
CA ARG A 224 -0.47 -19.04 -32.13
C ARG A 224 -0.96 -20.13 -31.18
N GLU A 225 -0.51 -20.09 -29.92
CA GLU A 225 -0.64 -21.22 -29.00
C GLU A 225 -1.78 -21.06 -28.00
N LEU A 226 -2.04 -19.84 -27.51
CA LEU A 226 -2.96 -19.58 -26.40
C LEU A 226 -4.31 -19.05 -26.88
N VAL A 227 -4.29 -17.93 -27.60
CA VAL A 227 -5.53 -17.17 -27.93
C VAL A 227 -6.08 -17.48 -29.33
N ALA A 228 -5.39 -18.30 -30.13
CA ALA A 228 -5.80 -18.66 -31.49
C ALA A 228 -7.25 -19.17 -31.56
N GLY A 229 -7.68 -19.90 -30.52
CA GLY A 229 -9.05 -20.41 -30.41
C GLY A 229 -10.12 -19.33 -30.32
N VAL A 230 -9.89 -18.35 -29.43
CA VAL A 230 -10.80 -17.23 -29.16
C VAL A 230 -10.85 -16.28 -30.36
N VAL A 231 -9.70 -15.99 -30.97
CA VAL A 231 -9.59 -15.08 -32.12
C VAL A 231 -10.25 -15.69 -33.37
N ALA A 232 -10.02 -16.97 -33.66
CA ALA A 232 -10.62 -17.65 -34.82
C ALA A 232 -12.14 -17.80 -34.73
N GLY A 233 -12.74 -17.61 -33.54
CA GLY A 233 -14.19 -17.55 -33.36
C GLY A 233 -14.81 -16.22 -33.80
N GLY A 234 -14.01 -15.21 -34.13
CA GLY A 234 -14.46 -13.86 -34.52
C GLY A 234 -15.03 -13.03 -33.36
N GLN A 235 -14.93 -13.50 -32.12
CA GLN A 235 -15.57 -12.87 -30.95
C GLN A 235 -14.74 -11.76 -30.32
N VAL A 236 -13.41 -11.80 -30.44
CA VAL A 236 -12.48 -10.87 -29.78
C VAL A 236 -11.29 -10.56 -30.70
N PRO A 237 -10.91 -9.28 -30.91
CA PRO A 237 -9.69 -8.90 -31.63
C PRO A 237 -8.42 -9.48 -31.00
N LEU A 238 -7.38 -9.73 -31.81
CA LEU A 238 -6.13 -10.34 -31.33
C LEU A 238 -5.48 -9.52 -30.21
N GLU A 239 -5.35 -8.21 -30.39
CA GLU A 239 -4.77 -7.29 -29.41
C GLU A 239 -5.52 -7.36 -28.07
N SER A 240 -6.85 -7.33 -28.10
CA SER A 240 -7.68 -7.44 -26.90
C SER A 240 -7.54 -8.80 -26.23
N ALA A 241 -7.50 -9.90 -27.00
CA ALA A 241 -7.31 -11.24 -26.47
C ALA A 241 -5.93 -11.40 -25.80
N LEU A 242 -4.88 -10.82 -26.39
CA LEU A 242 -3.53 -10.81 -25.82
C LEU A 242 -3.47 -9.96 -24.54
N LEU A 243 -4.09 -8.78 -24.53
CA LEU A 243 -4.15 -7.94 -23.32
C LEU A 243 -4.85 -8.67 -22.18
N HIS A 244 -6.02 -9.27 -22.44
CA HIS A 244 -6.76 -10.06 -21.46
C HIS A 244 -5.93 -11.24 -20.95
N ALA A 245 -5.26 -11.99 -21.83
CA ALA A 245 -4.39 -13.09 -21.42
C ALA A 245 -3.24 -12.65 -20.50
N LYS A 246 -2.67 -11.46 -20.75
CA LYS A 246 -1.60 -10.89 -19.91
C LYS A 246 -2.13 -10.47 -18.53
N LEU A 247 -3.31 -9.83 -18.48
CA LEU A 247 -3.96 -9.44 -17.23
C LEU A 247 -4.38 -10.67 -16.42
N ASP A 248 -4.90 -11.70 -17.09
CA ASP A 248 -5.29 -12.96 -16.46
C ASP A 248 -4.10 -13.71 -15.87
N LEU A 249 -2.97 -13.81 -16.57
CA LEU A 249 -1.74 -14.38 -16.02
C LEU A 249 -1.26 -13.59 -14.79
N THR A 250 -1.33 -12.25 -14.86
CA THR A 250 -0.94 -11.37 -13.75
C THR A 250 -1.81 -11.64 -12.52
N LEU A 251 -3.13 -11.68 -12.70
CA LEU A 251 -4.07 -12.00 -11.63
C LEU A 251 -3.83 -13.40 -11.08
N ILE A 252 -3.68 -14.42 -11.93
CA ILE A 252 -3.40 -15.80 -11.51
C ILE A 252 -2.10 -15.89 -10.70
N ALA A 253 -1.05 -15.18 -11.10
CA ALA A 253 0.21 -15.14 -10.36
C ALA A 253 -0.01 -14.56 -8.95
N ILE A 254 -0.72 -13.42 -8.85
CA ILE A 254 -1.08 -12.80 -7.56
C ILE A 254 -1.92 -13.76 -6.70
N LEU A 255 -2.97 -14.36 -7.27
CA LEU A 255 -3.85 -15.29 -6.56
C LEU A 255 -3.12 -16.54 -6.06
N THR A 256 -2.10 -17.02 -6.76
CA THR A 256 -1.46 -18.31 -6.42
C THR A 256 -0.22 -18.18 -5.54
N LYS A 257 0.49 -17.06 -5.64
CA LYS A 257 1.77 -16.85 -4.96
C LYS A 257 1.76 -15.67 -3.99
N GLY A 258 0.80 -14.75 -4.15
CA GLY A 258 0.80 -13.47 -3.48
C GLY A 258 1.88 -12.53 -4.01
N ASN A 259 1.86 -11.31 -3.51
CA ASN A 259 2.91 -10.32 -3.73
C ASN A 259 3.06 -9.46 -2.46
N ASP A 260 3.72 -8.31 -2.60
CA ASP A 260 3.96 -7.39 -1.47
C ASP A 260 2.68 -6.79 -0.87
N TYR A 261 1.54 -6.83 -1.58
CA TYR A 261 0.29 -6.18 -1.18
C TYR A 261 -0.79 -7.18 -0.72
N LEU A 262 -0.84 -8.35 -1.34
CA LEU A 262 -1.86 -9.37 -1.10
C LEU A 262 -1.23 -10.75 -0.87
N PRO A 263 -1.73 -11.52 0.12
CA PRO A 263 -1.26 -12.89 0.30
C PRO A 263 -1.78 -13.81 -0.81
N GLY A 264 -1.04 -14.88 -1.13
CA GLY A 264 -1.53 -15.92 -2.06
C GLY A 264 -2.67 -16.73 -1.45
N LEU A 265 -3.62 -17.17 -2.27
CA LEU A 265 -4.77 -17.97 -1.85
C LEU A 265 -4.33 -19.32 -1.30
N ARG A 266 -4.97 -19.74 -0.21
CA ARG A 266 -4.81 -21.10 0.31
C ARG A 266 -5.52 -22.10 -0.60
N GLY A 267 -4.81 -23.15 -0.97
CA GLY A 267 -5.33 -24.23 -1.83
C GLY A 267 -5.29 -23.91 -3.32
N ALA A 268 -4.66 -22.81 -3.75
CA ALA A 268 -4.39 -22.51 -5.15
C ALA A 268 -2.91 -22.72 -5.48
N SER A 269 -2.62 -23.04 -6.74
CA SER A 269 -1.24 -23.14 -7.23
C SER A 269 -1.17 -22.71 -8.70
N LEU A 270 0.01 -22.25 -9.13
CA LEU A 270 0.21 -21.74 -10.49
C LEU A 270 0.10 -22.87 -11.53
N GLU A 271 0.97 -23.87 -11.46
CA GLU A 271 1.05 -24.99 -12.43
C GLU A 271 0.35 -26.27 -11.96
N GLY A 272 0.04 -26.40 -10.67
CA GLY A 272 -0.45 -27.66 -10.12
C GLY A 272 0.67 -28.58 -9.65
N GLY A 273 0.29 -29.51 -8.79
CA GLY A 273 1.11 -30.62 -8.29
C GLY A 273 0.28 -31.89 -8.39
N SER A 274 -0.18 -32.41 -7.25
CA SER A 274 -1.25 -33.44 -7.20
C SER A 274 -2.67 -32.90 -7.48
N ARG A 275 -2.83 -31.57 -7.62
CA ARG A 275 -4.07 -30.85 -7.97
C ARG A 275 -3.89 -30.10 -9.29
N SER A 276 -4.97 -29.78 -10.01
CA SER A 276 -4.91 -28.93 -11.22
C SER A 276 -4.55 -27.49 -10.85
N GLY A 277 -3.54 -26.92 -11.52
CA GLY A 277 -3.13 -25.52 -11.34
C GLY A 277 -4.08 -24.52 -12.00
N LEU A 278 -4.11 -23.28 -11.51
CA LEU A 278 -4.93 -22.22 -12.10
C LEU A 278 -4.48 -21.89 -13.54
N TRP A 279 -3.18 -21.86 -13.82
CA TRP A 279 -2.69 -21.48 -15.14
C TRP A 279 -2.98 -22.56 -16.20
N PRO A 280 -2.71 -23.86 -15.98
CA PRO A 280 -3.16 -24.90 -16.92
C PRO A 280 -4.68 -24.94 -17.09
N GLY A 281 -5.45 -24.74 -16.02
CA GLY A 281 -6.91 -24.65 -16.09
C GLY A 281 -7.39 -23.50 -16.97
N TYR A 282 -6.73 -22.34 -16.85
CA TYR A 282 -6.98 -21.18 -17.72
C TYR A 282 -6.62 -21.50 -19.17
N GLN A 283 -5.42 -22.04 -19.44
CA GLN A 283 -4.98 -22.40 -20.78
C GLN A 283 -5.92 -23.41 -21.45
N ALA A 284 -6.44 -24.39 -20.70
CA ALA A 284 -7.41 -25.36 -21.20
C ALA A 284 -8.77 -24.74 -21.54
N ALA A 285 -9.20 -23.72 -20.78
CA ALA A 285 -10.48 -23.05 -20.99
C ALA A 285 -10.43 -21.98 -22.11
N VAL A 286 -9.26 -21.41 -22.37
CA VAL A 286 -9.02 -20.44 -23.46
C VAL A 286 -8.61 -21.13 -24.76
N GLY A 287 -7.82 -22.20 -24.68
CA GLY A 287 -7.32 -22.94 -25.83
C GLY A 287 -8.37 -23.84 -26.48
N LYS A 288 -8.37 -23.92 -27.83
CA LYS A 288 -9.13 -24.93 -28.60
C LYS A 288 -8.48 -26.32 -28.48
N HIS A 289 -8.47 -26.94 -27.31
CA HIS A 289 -8.17 -28.37 -27.24
C HIS A 289 -9.45 -29.19 -27.43
N LYS A 290 -9.51 -29.94 -28.54
CA LYS A 290 -10.48 -31.04 -28.73
C LYS A 290 -10.33 -32.00 -27.54
N GLY A 291 -11.26 -31.94 -26.59
CA GLY A 291 -11.24 -32.77 -25.37
C GLY A 291 -11.13 -32.01 -24.05
N ALA A 292 -11.01 -30.68 -24.05
CA ALA A 292 -11.04 -29.90 -22.80
C ALA A 292 -12.44 -29.95 -22.16
N ALA A 293 -12.58 -30.74 -21.10
CA ALA A 293 -13.76 -30.76 -20.26
C ALA A 293 -13.89 -29.39 -19.57
N GLY A 294 -14.77 -28.52 -20.06
CA GLY A 294 -15.03 -27.28 -19.34
C GLY A 294 -15.67 -26.15 -20.10
N GLY A 295 -15.59 -26.05 -21.44
CA GLY A 295 -16.10 -24.93 -22.24
C GLY A 295 -15.43 -23.56 -21.96
N PRO A 296 -15.74 -22.48 -22.70
CA PRO A 296 -15.05 -21.19 -22.58
C PRO A 296 -15.40 -20.48 -21.27
N LEU A 297 -14.42 -19.85 -20.59
CA LEU A 297 -14.61 -19.17 -19.28
C LEU A 297 -15.76 -18.15 -19.27
N GLY A 298 -15.99 -17.48 -20.41
CA GLY A 298 -17.07 -16.54 -20.65
C GLY A 298 -17.02 -16.06 -22.11
N PRO A 299 -17.86 -15.07 -22.50
CA PRO A 299 -17.91 -14.56 -23.87
C PRO A 299 -16.57 -14.00 -24.38
N GLN A 300 -15.75 -13.46 -23.47
CA GLN A 300 -14.43 -12.92 -23.78
C GLN A 300 -13.28 -13.90 -23.46
N GLY A 301 -13.61 -15.10 -22.94
CA GLY A 301 -12.60 -16.10 -22.55
C GLY A 301 -11.63 -15.63 -21.45
N SER A 302 -12.00 -14.64 -20.64
CA SER A 302 -11.10 -13.98 -19.68
C SER A 302 -11.74 -13.86 -18.30
N ILE A 303 -10.89 -13.85 -17.26
CA ILE A 303 -11.31 -13.61 -15.87
C ILE A 303 -11.17 -12.12 -15.49
N THR A 304 -10.52 -11.34 -16.34
CA THR A 304 -10.41 -9.89 -16.25
C THR A 304 -11.11 -9.23 -17.44
N SER A 305 -11.42 -7.96 -17.30
CA SER A 305 -11.97 -7.14 -18.39
C SER A 305 -11.60 -5.68 -18.14
N ILE A 306 -11.61 -4.87 -19.18
CA ILE A 306 -11.51 -3.41 -19.07
C ILE A 306 -12.92 -2.83 -19.19
N ASP A 307 -13.24 -1.93 -18.27
CA ASP A 307 -14.47 -1.17 -18.31
C ASP A 307 -14.41 -0.17 -19.49
N PRO A 308 -15.37 -0.23 -20.44
CA PRO A 308 -15.30 0.59 -21.65
C PRO A 308 -15.52 2.08 -21.39
N ASP A 309 -16.19 2.44 -20.30
CA ASP A 309 -16.53 3.84 -19.99
C ASP A 309 -15.41 4.51 -19.21
N THR A 310 -14.80 3.78 -18.28
CA THR A 310 -13.79 4.32 -17.36
C THR A 310 -12.36 3.94 -17.71
N GLY A 311 -12.16 2.90 -18.53
CA GLY A 311 -10.85 2.29 -18.77
C GLY A 311 -10.28 1.52 -17.57
N ALA A 312 -11.05 1.39 -16.48
CA ALA A 312 -10.60 0.70 -15.27
C ALA A 312 -10.68 -0.83 -15.43
N PRO A 313 -9.75 -1.60 -14.83
CA PRO A 313 -9.88 -3.06 -14.83
C PRO A 313 -11.00 -3.51 -13.89
N ARG A 314 -11.62 -4.64 -14.23
CA ARG A 314 -12.65 -5.32 -13.45
C ARG A 314 -12.50 -6.83 -13.57
N LEU A 315 -12.99 -7.57 -12.57
CA LEU A 315 -12.97 -9.05 -12.59
C LEU A 315 -14.32 -9.57 -13.10
N ASP A 316 -14.33 -10.57 -13.99
CA ASP A 316 -15.56 -11.29 -14.33
C ASP A 316 -15.78 -12.39 -13.26
N ALA A 317 -16.76 -12.16 -12.38
CA ALA A 317 -17.00 -13.02 -11.22
C ALA A 317 -17.39 -14.45 -11.64
N SER A 318 -18.16 -14.59 -12.72
CA SER A 318 -18.57 -15.90 -13.24
C SER A 318 -17.38 -16.66 -13.82
N ALA A 319 -16.56 -15.99 -14.62
CA ALA A 319 -15.36 -16.58 -15.21
C ALA A 319 -14.34 -16.98 -14.13
N LEU A 320 -14.13 -16.15 -13.11
CA LEU A 320 -13.23 -16.44 -12.00
C LEU A 320 -13.72 -17.62 -11.15
N ALA A 321 -15.02 -17.65 -10.79
CA ALA A 321 -15.61 -18.78 -10.07
C ALA A 321 -15.44 -20.10 -10.83
N ARG A 322 -15.63 -20.06 -12.16
CA ARG A 322 -15.46 -21.21 -13.03
C ARG A 322 -14.01 -21.67 -13.13
N LEU A 323 -13.06 -20.75 -13.27
CA LEU A 323 -11.63 -21.09 -13.27
C LEU A 323 -11.24 -21.81 -11.98
N LEU A 324 -11.69 -21.29 -10.83
CA LEU A 324 -11.44 -21.92 -9.53
C LEU A 324 -12.07 -23.31 -9.43
N ALA A 325 -13.28 -23.50 -9.98
CA ALA A 325 -13.91 -24.82 -10.05
C ALA A 325 -13.11 -25.81 -10.91
N LEU A 326 -12.63 -25.39 -12.09
CA LEU A 326 -11.81 -26.22 -12.99
C LEU A 326 -10.48 -26.64 -12.35
N ALA A 327 -9.95 -25.80 -11.45
CA ALA A 327 -8.75 -26.10 -10.67
C ALA A 327 -8.98 -27.08 -9.51
N GLY A 328 -10.15 -27.75 -9.45
CA GLY A 328 -10.44 -28.77 -8.45
C GLY A 328 -10.69 -28.19 -7.04
N VAL A 329 -11.04 -26.91 -6.95
CA VAL A 329 -11.45 -26.27 -5.69
C VAL A 329 -12.89 -26.71 -5.36
N GLY A 330 -13.04 -27.97 -4.94
CA GLY A 330 -14.28 -28.52 -4.39
C GLY A 330 -14.51 -28.09 -2.95
N GLY A 331 -15.78 -27.99 -2.53
CA GLY A 331 -16.26 -27.45 -1.24
C GLY A 331 -15.91 -28.26 0.02
N GLY A 332 -14.72 -28.84 0.09
CA GLY A 332 -14.18 -29.41 1.32
C GLY A 332 -13.61 -28.31 2.20
N ALA A 333 -14.13 -28.19 3.42
CA ALA A 333 -13.48 -27.46 4.49
C ALA A 333 -12.16 -28.17 4.85
N ASP A 334 -11.11 -27.97 4.06
CA ASP A 334 -9.75 -28.43 4.38
C ASP A 334 -9.17 -27.52 5.46
N GLY A 335 -9.65 -27.71 6.68
CA GLY A 335 -9.10 -27.16 7.92
C GLY A 335 -7.80 -27.84 8.36
N ARG A 336 -6.94 -28.28 7.43
CA ARG A 336 -5.65 -28.92 7.76
C ARG A 336 -4.55 -28.52 6.79
N GLY A 337 -4.16 -27.25 6.91
CA GLY A 337 -2.81 -26.79 6.59
C GLY A 337 -2.33 -26.04 7.82
N GLY A 338 -1.88 -26.79 8.83
CA GLY A 338 -1.30 -26.21 10.03
C GLY A 338 0.04 -25.62 9.68
N ASP A 339 0.09 -24.30 9.59
CA ASP A 339 1.32 -23.54 9.83
C ASP A 339 1.04 -22.63 11.03
N GLU A 340 1.67 -22.95 12.15
CA GLU A 340 1.80 -22.08 13.32
C GLU A 340 2.48 -20.78 12.89
N TRP A 341 1.69 -19.74 12.58
CA TRP A 341 2.17 -18.38 12.44
C TRP A 341 1.81 -17.56 13.67
N ARG A 342 2.83 -17.06 14.38
CA ARG A 342 2.68 -16.15 15.53
C ARG A 342 2.37 -14.73 15.05
N GLY A 343 1.10 -14.31 15.08
CA GLY A 343 0.71 -12.91 14.85
C GLY A 343 -0.80 -12.61 14.80
N SER A 344 -1.16 -11.39 15.20
CA SER A 344 -2.51 -10.81 15.40
C SER A 344 -3.26 -10.41 14.09
N LYS A 345 -3.28 -11.23 13.04
CA LYS A 345 -4.03 -10.90 11.80
C LYS A 345 -5.54 -11.14 11.94
N ALA A 346 -6.36 -10.31 11.28
CA ALA A 346 -7.81 -10.54 11.26
C ALA A 346 -8.20 -11.79 10.46
N ALA A 347 -9.45 -12.21 10.61
CA ALA A 347 -10.04 -13.27 9.79
C ALA A 347 -9.96 -12.93 8.30
N ALA A 348 -9.97 -13.95 7.44
CA ALA A 348 -9.97 -13.74 6.00
C ALA A 348 -11.24 -12.97 5.57
N ASP A 349 -11.06 -11.97 4.73
CA ASP A 349 -12.16 -11.21 4.11
C ASP A 349 -12.08 -11.36 2.58
N PRO A 350 -12.82 -12.33 2.00
CA PRO A 350 -12.86 -12.54 0.56
C PRO A 350 -13.28 -11.31 -0.27
N GLN A 351 -14.17 -10.46 0.25
CA GLN A 351 -14.66 -9.28 -0.46
C GLN A 351 -13.58 -8.19 -0.51
N ALA A 352 -12.96 -7.89 0.63
CA ALA A 352 -11.82 -6.97 0.67
C ALA A 352 -10.63 -7.48 -0.14
N TYR A 353 -10.40 -8.80 -0.16
CA TYR A 353 -9.35 -9.40 -0.98
C TYR A 353 -9.61 -9.22 -2.48
N LEU A 354 -10.84 -9.49 -2.96
CA LEU A 354 -11.22 -9.26 -4.36
C LEU A 354 -11.14 -7.79 -4.75
N ARG A 355 -11.55 -6.88 -3.86
CA ARG A 355 -11.35 -5.43 -4.03
C ARG A 355 -9.86 -5.09 -4.16
N GLY A 356 -9.01 -5.72 -3.35
CA GLY A 356 -7.56 -5.59 -3.42
C GLY A 356 -6.98 -6.05 -4.76
N CYS A 357 -7.50 -7.14 -5.34
CA CYS A 357 -7.07 -7.59 -6.67
C CYS A 357 -7.37 -6.53 -7.74
N VAL A 358 -8.56 -5.93 -7.71
CA VAL A 358 -8.93 -4.84 -8.65
C VAL A 358 -8.05 -3.61 -8.41
N TRP A 359 -7.85 -3.22 -7.15
CA TRP A 359 -6.98 -2.11 -6.74
C TRP A 359 -5.57 -2.25 -7.30
N LEU A 360 -5.00 -3.45 -7.17
CA LEU A 360 -3.65 -3.77 -7.62
C LEU A 360 -3.55 -3.78 -9.15
N LEU A 361 -4.52 -4.42 -9.83
CA LEU A 361 -4.57 -4.42 -11.30
C LEU A 361 -4.72 -3.00 -11.85
N GLN A 362 -5.52 -2.15 -11.22
CA GLN A 362 -5.66 -0.75 -11.64
C GLN A 362 -4.37 0.03 -11.44
N MET A 363 -3.69 -0.16 -10.31
CA MET A 363 -2.40 0.45 -10.04
C MET A 363 -1.34 0.01 -11.08
N TYR A 364 -1.32 -1.26 -11.47
CA TYR A 364 -0.37 -1.74 -12.48
C TYR A 364 -0.74 -1.25 -13.89
N LEU A 365 -2.01 -1.33 -14.27
CA LEU A 365 -2.46 -0.91 -15.59
C LEU A 365 -2.24 0.60 -15.86
N THR A 366 -2.50 1.44 -14.85
CA THR A 366 -2.47 2.90 -14.99
C THR A 366 -1.17 3.53 -14.47
N GLY A 367 -0.42 2.81 -13.62
CA GLY A 367 0.69 3.36 -12.85
C GLY A 367 0.26 4.38 -11.79
N GLU A 368 -1.03 4.45 -11.47
CA GLU A 368 -1.57 5.32 -10.44
C GLU A 368 -2.29 4.50 -9.36
N CYS A 369 -1.86 4.64 -8.12
CA CYS A 369 -2.53 3.99 -7.00
C CYS A 369 -3.90 4.63 -6.77
N PRO A 370 -5.01 3.87 -6.89
CA PRO A 370 -6.35 4.43 -6.77
C PRO A 370 -6.74 4.75 -5.32
N ASP A 371 -6.12 4.08 -4.35
CA ASP A 371 -6.36 4.30 -2.91
C ASP A 371 -5.05 4.03 -2.12
N TYR A 372 -4.34 5.07 -1.71
CA TYR A 372 -3.11 4.99 -0.92
C TYR A 372 -3.34 4.54 0.53
N ARG A 373 -4.58 4.47 0.99
CA ARG A 373 -4.96 4.04 2.35
C ARG A 373 -5.35 2.56 2.37
N PHE A 374 -5.62 1.96 1.21
CA PHE A 374 -5.98 0.56 1.09
C PHE A 374 -4.84 -0.35 1.60
N TYR A 375 -5.24 -1.38 2.34
CA TYR A 375 -4.40 -2.49 2.77
C TYR A 375 -5.29 -3.69 3.09
N TYR A 376 -4.72 -4.90 3.02
CA TYR A 376 -5.39 -6.13 3.40
C TYR A 376 -4.72 -6.73 4.64
N ASP A 377 -5.42 -6.72 5.78
CA ASP A 377 -4.90 -7.18 7.08
C ASP A 377 -5.23 -8.66 7.38
N GLY A 378 -6.26 -9.19 6.71
CA GLY A 378 -6.72 -10.55 6.94
C GLY A 378 -5.70 -11.63 6.61
N VAL A 379 -5.91 -12.83 7.16
CA VAL A 379 -5.22 -14.03 6.67
C VAL A 379 -5.61 -14.35 5.22
N ALA A 380 -4.77 -15.12 4.53
CA ALA A 380 -5.02 -15.56 3.16
C ALA A 380 -6.40 -16.26 3.04
N PRO A 381 -7.30 -15.79 2.15
CA PRO A 381 -8.54 -16.50 1.89
C PRO A 381 -8.26 -17.84 1.21
N THR A 382 -9.16 -18.80 1.37
CA THR A 382 -9.11 -20.05 0.61
C THR A 382 -9.66 -19.82 -0.78
N ALA A 383 -9.17 -20.58 -1.77
CA ALA A 383 -9.72 -20.54 -3.12
C ALA A 383 -11.24 -20.83 -3.14
N ALA A 384 -11.72 -21.69 -2.24
CA ALA A 384 -13.15 -22.01 -2.10
C ALA A 384 -13.96 -20.80 -1.61
N ALA A 385 -13.43 -20.02 -0.66
CA ALA A 385 -14.09 -18.81 -0.17
C ALA A 385 -14.18 -17.73 -1.26
N ILE A 386 -13.13 -17.56 -2.08
CA ILE A 386 -13.16 -16.64 -3.22
C ILE A 386 -14.20 -17.09 -4.25
N LYS A 387 -14.24 -18.39 -4.58
CA LYS A 387 -15.25 -18.96 -5.50
C LYS A 387 -16.67 -18.67 -5.00
N ALA A 388 -16.96 -18.99 -3.73
CA ALA A 388 -18.29 -18.77 -3.15
C ALA A 388 -18.68 -17.28 -3.14
N THR A 389 -17.71 -16.38 -2.90
CA THR A 389 -17.93 -14.93 -2.93
C THR A 389 -18.25 -14.43 -4.34
N CYS A 390 -17.57 -14.97 -5.36
CA CYS A 390 -17.87 -14.67 -6.75
C CYS A 390 -19.27 -15.18 -7.15
N GLU A 391 -19.65 -16.39 -6.73
CA GLU A 391 -20.99 -16.95 -6.99
C GLU A 391 -22.07 -16.10 -6.31
N ALA A 392 -21.85 -15.68 -5.07
CA ALA A 392 -22.76 -14.77 -4.35
C ALA A 392 -22.88 -13.40 -5.04
N ALA A 393 -21.78 -12.83 -5.55
CA ALA A 393 -21.79 -11.58 -6.30
C ALA A 393 -22.64 -11.71 -7.58
N VAL A 394 -22.49 -12.80 -8.32
CA VAL A 394 -23.32 -13.10 -9.50
C VAL A 394 -24.80 -13.23 -9.14
N SER A 395 -25.12 -13.93 -8.04
CA SER A 395 -26.51 -14.04 -7.54
C SER A 395 -27.10 -12.70 -7.12
N ALA A 396 -26.27 -11.75 -6.65
CA ALA A 396 -26.68 -10.40 -6.32
C ALA A 396 -26.77 -9.46 -7.54
N GLY A 397 -26.54 -9.97 -8.76
CA GLY A 397 -26.58 -9.18 -10.01
C GLY A 397 -25.27 -8.50 -10.39
N HIS A 398 -24.19 -8.72 -9.62
CA HIS A 398 -22.86 -8.21 -9.94
C HIS A 398 -22.10 -9.19 -10.82
N ARG A 399 -22.18 -9.01 -12.14
CA ARG A 399 -21.35 -9.78 -13.09
C ARG A 399 -19.87 -9.42 -12.96
N TYR A 400 -19.58 -8.13 -12.85
CA TYR A 400 -18.23 -7.61 -12.76
C TYR A 400 -17.96 -7.08 -11.35
N ILE A 401 -16.76 -7.36 -10.85
CA ILE A 401 -16.27 -6.81 -9.59
C ILE A 401 -15.35 -5.64 -9.93
N HIS A 402 -15.73 -4.47 -9.44
CA HIS A 402 -15.06 -3.19 -9.50
C HIS A 402 -14.50 -2.82 -8.11
N LEU A 403 -13.73 -1.72 -8.04
CA LEU A 403 -13.22 -1.18 -6.79
C LEU A 403 -14.30 -0.87 -5.76
N ASP A 404 -15.49 -0.51 -6.24
CA ASP A 404 -16.61 -0.04 -5.43
C ASP A 404 -17.74 -1.06 -5.23
N THR A 405 -17.59 -2.27 -5.80
CA THR A 405 -18.62 -3.33 -5.73
C THR A 405 -18.95 -3.74 -4.29
N PHE A 406 -17.97 -3.71 -3.40
CA PHE A 406 -18.13 -4.09 -1.98
C PHE A 406 -18.01 -2.91 -1.02
N GLY A 407 -18.10 -1.66 -1.51
CA GLY A 407 -18.05 -0.46 -0.67
C GLY A 407 -17.70 0.79 -1.46
N GLN A 408 -17.93 1.99 -0.91
CA GLN A 408 -17.65 3.22 -1.64
C GLN A 408 -16.14 3.54 -1.68
N SER A 409 -15.68 3.98 -2.85
CA SER A 409 -14.34 4.56 -2.99
C SER A 409 -14.32 5.93 -2.33
N ASP A 410 -13.31 6.20 -1.49
CA ASP A 410 -13.10 7.53 -0.91
C ASP A 410 -12.16 8.33 -1.81
N PRO A 411 -12.62 9.40 -2.49
CA PRO A 411 -11.77 10.21 -3.37
C PRO A 411 -10.54 10.79 -2.64
N ARG A 412 -10.63 10.97 -1.32
CA ARG A 412 -9.54 11.49 -0.46
C ARG A 412 -8.41 10.48 -0.31
N ALA A 413 -8.69 9.21 -0.58
CA ALA A 413 -7.73 8.14 -0.48
C ALA A 413 -6.72 8.12 -1.63
N ALA A 414 -6.92 8.92 -2.68
CA ALA A 414 -6.01 9.01 -3.83
C ALA A 414 -4.68 9.73 -3.54
N GLN A 415 -4.49 10.29 -2.35
CA GLN A 415 -3.27 11.02 -1.97
C GLN A 415 -2.38 10.21 -1.02
N PRO A 416 -1.05 10.17 -1.26
CA PRO A 416 -0.10 9.53 -0.35
C PRO A 416 0.14 10.36 0.92
N LEU A 417 0.88 9.78 1.86
CA LEU A 417 1.58 10.58 2.87
C LEU A 417 2.57 11.55 2.22
N LEU A 418 2.76 12.72 2.84
CA LEU A 418 3.86 13.62 2.49
C LEU A 418 5.21 12.92 2.73
N PRO A 419 6.27 13.19 1.95
CA PRO A 419 7.58 12.56 2.15
C PRO A 419 8.10 12.65 3.59
N VAL A 420 8.00 13.81 4.24
CA VAL A 420 8.41 13.98 5.64
C VAL A 420 7.57 13.11 6.60
N ALA A 421 6.28 12.96 6.33
CA ALA A 421 5.41 12.07 7.10
C ALA A 421 5.77 10.58 6.86
N CYS A 422 6.16 10.20 5.63
CA CYS A 422 6.71 8.87 5.35
C CYS A 422 7.97 8.59 6.17
N ALA A 423 8.90 9.54 6.26
CA ALA A 423 10.11 9.38 7.07
C ALA A 423 9.76 9.14 8.55
N LEU A 424 8.88 9.95 9.13
CA LEU A 424 8.42 9.76 10.52
C LEU A 424 7.72 8.42 10.73
N ALA A 425 6.94 7.98 9.74
CA ALA A 425 6.21 6.73 9.76
C ALA A 425 7.11 5.49 9.59
N LEU A 426 8.28 5.60 8.96
CA LEU A 426 9.09 4.43 8.60
C LEU A 426 10.40 4.33 9.39
N LEU A 427 10.97 5.46 9.82
CA LEU A 427 12.25 5.49 10.50
C LEU A 427 12.09 5.07 11.98
N PRO A 428 12.94 4.18 12.50
CA PRO A 428 12.96 3.88 13.92
C PRO A 428 13.53 5.07 14.71
N SER A 429 13.21 5.14 16.02
CA SER A 429 13.56 6.26 16.89
C SER A 429 15.07 6.51 16.99
N ASN A 430 15.89 5.45 16.99
CA ASN A 430 17.36 5.54 16.99
C ASN A 430 17.94 6.10 15.67
N CYS A 431 17.14 6.16 14.60
CA CYS A 431 17.51 6.73 13.30
C CYS A 431 16.97 8.16 13.09
N ARG A 432 16.53 8.86 14.16
CA ARG A 432 15.95 10.21 14.08
C ARG A 432 16.86 11.25 13.41
N HIS A 433 18.18 11.06 13.44
CA HIS A 433 19.14 11.96 12.78
C HIS A 433 19.00 11.95 11.25
N LEU A 434 18.41 10.90 10.66
CA LEU A 434 18.16 10.80 9.22
C LEU A 434 16.96 11.65 8.76
N ALA A 435 15.99 11.88 9.65
CA ALA A 435 14.81 12.68 9.36
C ALA A 435 15.17 14.16 9.15
N ALA A 436 14.27 14.91 8.52
CA ALA A 436 14.44 16.35 8.32
C ALA A 436 14.57 17.07 9.68
N PRO A 437 15.51 18.02 9.86
CA PRO A 437 15.76 18.69 11.14
C PRO A 437 14.51 19.26 11.82
N CYS A 438 13.57 19.80 11.04
CA CYS A 438 12.33 20.40 11.53
C CYS A 438 11.39 19.42 12.25
N VAL A 439 11.49 18.11 12.01
CA VAL A 439 10.56 17.11 12.60
C VAL A 439 11.24 16.09 13.52
N ARG A 440 12.57 16.13 13.68
CA ARG A 440 13.31 15.14 14.49
C ARG A 440 12.84 15.07 15.93
N HIS A 441 12.38 16.19 16.48
CA HIS A 441 11.89 16.31 17.85
C HIS A 441 10.63 15.46 18.10
N LEU A 442 9.83 15.18 17.06
CA LEU A 442 8.63 14.34 17.14
C LEU A 442 8.94 12.85 17.29
N MET A 443 10.18 12.42 17.02
CA MET A 443 10.61 11.02 17.09
C MET A 443 11.22 10.63 18.44
N ALA A 444 11.32 11.55 19.39
CA ALA A 444 11.91 11.28 20.69
C ALA A 444 10.93 10.47 21.56
N SER A 445 11.41 9.37 22.17
CA SER A 445 10.71 8.77 23.30
C SER A 445 10.75 9.72 24.50
N PRO A 446 9.69 9.79 25.32
CA PRO A 446 9.73 10.55 26.57
C PRO A 446 10.92 10.07 27.41
N SER A 447 11.62 11.00 28.05
CA SER A 447 12.77 10.66 28.89
C SER A 447 12.35 9.70 30.03
N PRO A 448 13.24 8.84 30.55
CA PRO A 448 12.94 7.98 31.70
C PRO A 448 12.46 8.74 32.96
N ALA A 449 12.71 10.06 33.03
CA ALA A 449 12.20 10.93 34.09
C ALA A 449 10.69 11.20 33.95
N GLN A 450 10.14 11.22 32.74
CA GLN A 450 8.72 11.44 32.47
C GLN A 450 7.88 10.18 32.69
N SER A 451 8.46 8.99 32.53
CA SER A 451 7.76 7.72 32.83
C SER A 451 7.69 7.41 34.33
N ARG A 452 8.61 7.94 35.15
CA ARG A 452 8.56 7.80 36.62
C ARG A 452 7.54 8.73 37.26
N ALA A 453 7.32 9.92 36.69
CA ALA A 453 6.31 10.86 37.16
C ALA A 453 4.86 10.39 36.90
N ALA A 454 4.65 9.45 35.95
CA ALA A 454 3.34 8.89 35.66
C ALA A 454 2.99 7.64 36.49
N SER A 455 3.92 7.13 37.30
CA SER A 455 3.75 5.90 38.10
C SER A 455 3.74 6.11 39.61
N GLU A 456 3.88 7.35 40.10
CA GLU A 456 3.85 7.68 41.53
C GLU A 456 2.88 8.85 41.77
N ASP A 457 1.58 8.59 41.66
CA ASP A 457 0.56 9.40 42.34
C ASP A 457 -0.31 8.47 43.18
N GLY A 458 0.19 8.22 44.39
CA GLY A 458 -0.45 7.40 45.42
C GLY A 458 0.22 7.62 46.78
N SER A 459 -0.33 8.59 47.52
CA SER A 459 -0.15 8.85 48.97
C SER A 459 1.10 9.62 49.45
N GLY A 460 0.87 10.77 50.10
CA GLY A 460 1.89 11.47 50.90
C GLY A 460 1.61 12.96 51.12
N SER A 461 1.13 13.30 52.32
CA SER A 461 0.76 14.62 52.84
C SER A 461 1.93 15.57 53.14
N GLY A 462 1.73 16.89 52.98
CA GLY A 462 2.28 17.91 53.91
C GLY A 462 2.96 19.19 53.35
N ALA A 463 2.30 20.33 53.57
CA ALA A 463 2.80 21.68 53.94
C ALA A 463 3.58 22.63 52.96
N ASP A 464 2.90 23.76 52.67
CA ASP A 464 3.28 25.20 52.62
C ASP A 464 4.54 25.76 51.89
N GLY A 465 4.29 26.69 50.95
CA GLY A 465 5.24 27.72 50.47
C GLY A 465 4.84 28.38 49.11
N PRO A 466 4.96 29.71 48.90
CA PRO A 466 4.10 30.45 47.98
C PRO A 466 4.56 30.56 46.52
N ALA A 467 3.57 30.90 45.69
CA ALA A 467 3.54 31.03 44.23
C ALA A 467 4.70 31.79 43.56
N SER A 468 5.22 31.20 42.48
CA SER A 468 5.73 31.93 41.32
C SER A 468 5.04 31.43 40.06
N ALA A 469 4.41 32.35 39.33
CA ALA A 469 3.65 32.08 38.12
C ALA A 469 4.55 31.48 37.00
N SER A 470 4.21 30.28 36.55
CA SER A 470 4.63 29.77 35.25
C SER A 470 3.51 28.90 34.66
N GLN A 471 3.24 29.16 33.39
CA GLN A 471 2.16 28.64 32.54
C GLN A 471 1.91 27.13 32.68
N PRO A 472 0.66 26.64 32.49
CA PRO A 472 0.41 25.21 32.50
C PRO A 472 1.07 24.58 31.27
N ALA A 473 2.06 23.72 31.53
CA ALA A 473 2.63 22.80 30.57
C ALA A 473 1.55 21.80 30.11
N ALA A 474 1.39 21.65 28.80
CA ALA A 474 0.52 20.65 28.20
C ALA A 474 1.03 19.23 28.51
N PRO A 475 0.15 18.26 28.84
CA PRO A 475 0.58 16.91 29.18
C PRO A 475 0.90 16.10 27.91
N GLY A 476 2.09 15.51 27.93
CA GLY A 476 2.55 14.28 27.27
C GLY A 476 1.81 13.69 26.06
N GLY A 477 2.55 13.60 24.94
CA GLY A 477 2.93 12.26 24.43
C GLY A 477 1.83 11.39 23.82
N GLY A 478 0.94 11.97 23.04
CA GLY A 478 0.13 11.29 22.03
C GLY A 478 -0.09 12.27 20.89
N PHE A 479 -0.28 11.79 19.65
CA PHE A 479 -0.76 12.67 18.57
C PHE A 479 -2.11 13.23 19.02
N ASP A 480 -2.07 14.49 19.47
CA ASP A 480 -3.14 15.13 20.22
C ASP A 480 -4.41 15.16 19.35
N ALA A 481 -5.53 14.69 19.91
CA ALA A 481 -6.83 14.81 19.23
C ALA A 481 -7.12 16.29 18.94
N GLU A 482 -6.61 17.19 19.77
CA GLU A 482 -6.64 18.65 19.60
C GLU A 482 -5.99 19.10 18.28
N VAL A 483 -4.83 18.55 17.91
CA VAL A 483 -4.03 18.97 16.73
C VAL A 483 -4.72 18.56 15.41
N TYR A 484 -5.40 17.41 15.39
CA TYR A 484 -6.18 16.98 14.22
C TYR A 484 -7.33 17.94 13.90
N TYR A 485 -7.98 18.50 14.93
CA TYR A 485 -9.08 19.45 14.77
C TYR A 485 -8.60 20.90 14.62
N GLN A 486 -7.40 21.23 15.12
CA GLN A 486 -6.72 22.50 14.82
C GLN A 486 -6.32 22.62 13.34
N LEU A 487 -6.07 21.51 12.64
CA LEU A 487 -5.77 21.51 11.19
C LEU A 487 -6.91 22.10 10.35
N TYR A 488 -8.14 22.03 10.86
CA TYR A 488 -9.35 22.65 10.29
C TYR A 488 -9.87 23.79 11.17
N GLY A 489 -9.00 24.40 11.97
CA GLY A 489 -9.36 25.40 12.97
C GLY A 489 -10.14 26.61 12.41
N ASP A 490 -10.10 26.81 11.09
CA ASP A 490 -10.84 27.85 10.37
C ASP A 490 -12.29 27.48 10.02
N CYS A 491 -12.70 26.23 10.21
CA CYS A 491 -14.09 25.81 10.02
C CYS A 491 -14.95 26.26 11.22
N SER A 492 -15.83 27.23 10.99
CA SER A 492 -16.76 27.77 11.98
C SER A 492 -17.70 26.71 12.56
N VAL A 493 -18.10 25.72 11.75
CA VAL A 493 -19.01 24.64 12.15
C VAL A 493 -18.30 23.64 13.08
N CYS A 494 -17.09 23.19 12.73
CA CYS A 494 -16.28 22.35 13.61
C CYS A 494 -15.97 23.03 14.94
N ARG A 495 -15.64 24.33 14.92
CA ARG A 495 -15.39 25.10 16.14
C ARG A 495 -16.60 25.13 17.08
N SER A 496 -17.79 25.36 16.52
CA SER A 496 -19.05 25.34 17.28
C SER A 496 -19.33 23.96 17.89
N MET A 497 -19.19 22.89 17.09
CA MET A 497 -19.47 21.53 17.57
C MET A 497 -18.46 21.06 18.62
N THR A 498 -17.20 21.47 18.53
CA THR A 498 -16.18 21.18 19.55
C THR A 498 -16.50 21.88 20.88
N ALA A 499 -16.94 23.13 20.83
CA ALA A 499 -17.40 23.85 22.02
C ALA A 499 -18.63 23.17 22.66
N ASP A 500 -19.58 22.71 21.85
CA ASP A 500 -20.74 21.94 22.32
C ASP A 500 -20.34 20.60 22.97
N VAL A 501 -19.39 19.87 22.38
CA VAL A 501 -18.87 18.62 22.96
C VAL A 501 -18.21 18.89 24.32
N ALA A 502 -17.34 19.90 24.41
CA ALA A 502 -16.68 20.25 25.67
C ALA A 502 -17.70 20.65 26.76
N ARG A 503 -18.74 21.41 26.39
CA ARG A 503 -19.84 21.77 27.28
C ARG A 503 -20.61 20.54 27.77
N LEU A 504 -21.04 19.66 26.86
CA LEU A 504 -21.79 18.44 27.19
C LEU A 504 -20.97 17.45 28.02
N GLN A 505 -19.66 17.35 27.77
CA GLN A 505 -18.75 16.56 28.60
C GLN A 505 -18.68 17.08 30.04
N LYS A 506 -18.63 18.41 30.22
CA LYS A 506 -18.66 19.03 31.55
C LYS A 506 -20.00 18.82 32.25
N GLU A 507 -21.12 18.94 31.53
CA GLU A 507 -22.46 18.66 32.04
C GLU A 507 -22.61 17.19 32.48
N LEU A 508 -22.14 16.24 31.67
CA LEU A 508 -22.15 14.82 32.02
C LEU A 508 -21.24 14.50 33.22
N ALA A 509 -20.08 15.14 33.32
CA ALA A 509 -19.18 14.97 34.46
C ALA A 509 -19.81 15.49 35.77
N SER A 510 -20.48 16.66 35.72
CA SER A 510 -21.22 17.20 36.87
C SER A 510 -22.36 16.28 37.29
N ALA A 511 -23.19 15.84 36.33
CA ALA A 511 -24.31 14.94 36.62
C ALA A 511 -23.85 13.61 37.24
N ARG A 512 -22.73 13.05 36.78
CA ARG A 512 -22.13 11.84 37.37
C ARG A 512 -21.62 12.08 38.79
N ALA A 513 -21.03 13.24 39.06
CA ALA A 513 -20.54 13.59 40.39
C ALA A 513 -21.71 13.72 41.38
N GLU A 514 -22.79 14.41 40.98
CA GLU A 514 -24.03 14.54 41.76
C GLU A 514 -24.67 13.17 42.02
N ARG A 515 -24.80 12.33 40.99
CA ARG A 515 -25.31 10.97 41.11
C ARG A 515 -24.47 10.13 42.08
N ASN A 516 -23.13 10.19 41.98
CA ASN A 516 -22.24 9.47 42.89
C ASN A 516 -22.41 9.92 44.35
N ALA A 517 -22.56 11.23 44.57
CA ALA A 517 -22.81 11.77 45.90
C ALA A 517 -24.16 11.30 46.46
N ALA A 518 -25.23 11.34 45.65
CA ALA A 518 -26.55 10.84 46.04
C ALA A 518 -26.54 9.33 46.33
N ASN A 519 -25.84 8.53 45.52
CA ASN A 519 -25.69 7.09 45.74
C ASN A 519 -24.94 6.79 47.05
N ASN A 520 -23.88 7.53 47.36
CA ASN A 520 -23.13 7.36 48.62
C ASN A 520 -24.00 7.71 49.85
N ARG A 521 -24.86 8.73 49.74
CA ARG A 521 -25.83 9.08 50.80
C ARG A 521 -26.87 7.97 51.00
N LEU A 522 -27.40 7.42 49.91
CA LEU A 522 -28.34 6.29 49.95
C LEU A 522 -27.73 5.04 50.59
N GLU A 523 -26.48 4.70 50.24
CA GLU A 523 -25.75 3.58 50.84
C GLU A 523 -25.49 3.80 52.34
N ALA A 524 -25.16 5.03 52.76
CA ALA A 524 -24.98 5.35 54.18
C ALA A 524 -26.30 5.22 54.97
N VAL A 525 -27.45 5.60 54.38
CA VAL A 525 -28.77 5.42 54.99
C VAL A 525 -29.11 3.93 55.12
N ARG A 526 -28.87 3.14 54.08
CA ARG A 526 -29.08 1.68 54.11
C ARG A 526 -28.18 0.94 55.10
N ALA A 527 -26.96 1.42 55.29
CA ALA A 527 -26.00 0.87 56.24
C ALA A 527 -26.22 1.36 57.69
N GLY A 528 -27.15 2.29 57.93
CA GLY A 528 -27.39 2.88 59.25
C GLY A 528 -26.26 3.78 59.75
N THR A 529 -25.36 4.23 58.87
CA THR A 529 -24.19 5.07 59.17
C THR A 529 -24.37 6.53 58.72
N ALA A 530 -25.56 6.89 58.24
CA ALA A 530 -25.88 8.22 57.77
C ALA A 530 -25.86 9.30 58.88
N PRO A 531 -25.46 10.54 58.56
CA PRO A 531 -25.60 11.68 59.46
C PRO A 531 -27.06 11.95 59.87
N PHE A 532 -27.26 12.53 61.05
CA PHE A 532 -28.59 12.90 61.54
C PHE A 532 -29.19 14.02 60.66
N GLY A 533 -30.38 13.77 60.08
CA GLY A 533 -31.08 14.74 59.23
C GLY A 533 -31.07 14.43 57.71
N GLU A 534 -30.54 13.29 57.28
CA GLU A 534 -30.68 12.83 55.90
C GLU A 534 -32.14 12.50 55.53
N PRO A 535 -32.56 12.70 54.27
CA PRO A 535 -33.91 12.36 53.81
C PRO A 535 -34.21 10.85 53.93
N PRO A 536 -35.49 10.46 54.02
CA PRO A 536 -35.90 9.06 53.97
C PRO A 536 -35.39 8.35 52.70
N GLU A 537 -35.13 7.04 52.79
CA GLU A 537 -34.63 6.22 51.69
C GLU A 537 -35.44 6.42 50.40
N GLU A 538 -36.77 6.46 50.49
CA GLU A 538 -37.67 6.66 49.34
C GLU A 538 -37.40 7.97 48.59
N GLN A 539 -37.02 9.05 49.29
CA GLN A 539 -36.71 10.34 48.68
C GLN A 539 -35.34 10.32 48.01
N LEU A 540 -34.35 9.65 48.60
CA LEU A 540 -33.02 9.48 48.02
C LEU A 540 -33.03 8.58 46.78
N VAL A 541 -33.87 7.54 46.78
CA VAL A 541 -34.10 6.70 45.59
C VAL A 541 -34.73 7.53 44.46
N ALA A 542 -35.73 8.36 44.76
CA ALA A 542 -36.33 9.26 43.76
C ALA A 542 -35.34 10.32 43.24
N GLU A 543 -34.46 10.85 44.11
CA GLU A 543 -33.37 11.76 43.73
C GLU A 543 -32.37 11.07 42.79
N LEU A 544 -32.00 9.83 43.08
CA LEU A 544 -31.07 9.03 42.27
C LEU A 544 -31.65 8.70 40.89
N ASP A 545 -32.91 8.28 40.81
CA ASP A 545 -33.62 8.01 39.55
C ASP A 545 -33.64 9.24 38.63
N GLU A 546 -33.84 10.43 39.21
CA GLU A 546 -33.83 11.69 38.46
C GLU A 546 -32.41 12.06 37.97
N LEU A 547 -31.39 11.83 38.79
CA LEU A 547 -29.99 12.04 38.42
C LEU A 547 -29.51 11.04 37.35
N ASP A 548 -30.00 9.80 37.38
CA ASP A 548 -29.73 8.81 36.35
C ASP A 548 -30.37 9.19 35.00
N ARG A 549 -31.62 9.69 35.01
CA ARG A 549 -32.24 10.26 33.79
C ARG A 549 -31.44 11.44 33.25
N LYS A 550 -30.96 12.34 34.11
CA LYS A 550 -30.09 13.46 33.70
C LYS A 550 -28.78 12.99 33.09
N CYS A 551 -28.13 11.97 33.68
CA CYS A 551 -26.92 11.36 33.13
C CYS A 551 -27.17 10.76 31.75
N GLU A 552 -28.25 10.01 31.57
CA GLU A 552 -28.55 9.34 30.30
C GLU A 552 -28.97 10.35 29.21
N ALA A 553 -29.67 11.43 29.58
CA ALA A 553 -29.99 12.53 28.69
C ALA A 553 -28.73 13.28 28.21
N ALA A 554 -27.83 13.67 29.12
CA ALA A 554 -26.58 14.35 28.79
C ALA A 554 -25.67 13.46 27.91
N LYS A 555 -25.58 12.16 28.22
CA LYS A 555 -24.85 11.17 27.44
C LYS A 555 -25.44 11.00 26.03
N SER A 556 -26.77 10.95 25.92
CA SER A 556 -27.45 10.86 24.62
C SER A 556 -27.20 12.10 23.76
N GLN A 557 -27.24 13.30 24.36
CA GLN A 557 -26.93 14.55 23.67
C GLN A 557 -25.47 14.62 23.24
N LEU A 558 -24.53 14.19 24.09
CA LEU A 558 -23.12 14.10 23.75
C LEU A 558 -22.89 13.16 22.56
N ASN A 559 -23.49 11.96 22.59
CA ASN A 559 -23.40 11.00 21.49
C ASN A 559 -23.99 11.54 20.18
N ALA A 560 -25.13 12.22 20.25
CA ALA A 560 -25.75 12.86 19.09
C ALA A 560 -24.85 14.00 18.53
N CYS A 561 -24.28 14.82 19.41
CA CYS A 561 -23.37 15.90 19.00
C CYS A 561 -22.10 15.34 18.36
N GLU A 562 -21.49 14.30 18.96
CA GLU A 562 -20.35 13.60 18.37
C GLU A 562 -20.69 12.97 17.01
N THR A 563 -21.87 12.38 16.87
CA THR A 563 -22.30 11.77 15.60
C THR A 563 -22.45 12.82 14.51
N ARG A 564 -23.10 13.96 14.81
CA ARG A 564 -23.19 15.10 13.87
C ARG A 564 -21.81 15.64 13.52
N ARG A 565 -20.92 15.76 14.50
CA ARG A 565 -19.55 16.24 14.29
C ARG A 565 -18.75 15.29 13.40
N ARG A 566 -18.86 13.98 13.60
CA ARG A 566 -18.26 12.96 12.73
C ARG A 566 -18.82 13.02 11.30
N SER A 567 -20.14 13.18 11.15
CA SER A 567 -20.80 13.32 9.85
C SER A 567 -20.38 14.60 9.11
N HIS A 568 -20.26 15.72 9.83
CA HIS A 568 -19.76 16.99 9.28
C HIS A 568 -18.31 16.88 8.85
N VAL A 569 -17.42 16.33 9.68
CA VAL A 569 -16.01 16.10 9.31
C VAL A 569 -15.92 15.17 8.09
N ALA A 570 -16.71 14.10 8.06
CA ALA A 570 -16.70 13.16 6.94
C ALA A 570 -17.15 13.79 5.61
N SER A 571 -18.03 14.79 5.64
CA SER A 571 -18.61 15.43 4.45
C SER A 571 -17.93 16.74 4.04
N ALA A 572 -17.50 17.57 5.00
CA ALA A 572 -17.00 18.92 4.76
C ALA A 572 -15.48 19.05 4.91
N HIS A 573 -14.80 18.04 5.50
CA HIS A 573 -13.36 18.08 5.74
C HIS A 573 -12.62 16.97 4.96
N PRO A 574 -11.81 17.33 3.96
CA PRO A 574 -11.30 16.41 2.94
C PRO A 574 -10.10 15.56 3.36
N TYR A 575 -9.59 15.66 4.58
CA TYR A 575 -8.52 14.79 5.08
C TYR A 575 -9.06 13.87 6.17
N GLN A 576 -9.29 12.61 5.80
CA GLN A 576 -9.40 11.52 6.77
C GLN A 576 -7.97 11.17 7.24
N ARG A 577 -7.74 11.00 8.55
CA ARG A 577 -6.41 10.66 9.11
C ARG A 577 -5.84 9.44 8.38
N PHE A 578 -4.65 9.53 7.80
CA PHE A 578 -3.94 8.34 7.31
C PHE A 578 -3.81 7.36 8.48
N PRO A 579 -4.08 6.05 8.34
CA PRO A 579 -4.16 5.12 9.47
C PRO A 579 -2.75 4.77 10.00
N VAL A 580 -2.12 5.75 10.66
CA VAL A 580 -0.76 5.65 11.22
C VAL A 580 -0.73 4.64 12.36
N GLU A 581 -1.84 4.42 13.04
CA GLU A 581 -1.99 3.42 14.11
C GLU A 581 -1.63 2.01 13.58
N LYS A 582 -1.99 1.71 12.32
CA LYS A 582 -1.64 0.44 11.67
C LYS A 582 -0.15 0.28 11.42
N LEU A 583 0.53 1.38 11.11
CA LEU A 583 1.98 1.38 11.02
C LEU A 583 2.59 1.11 12.40
N GLU A 584 2.09 1.77 13.43
CA GLU A 584 2.53 1.55 14.82
C GLU A 584 2.36 0.11 15.27
N GLU A 585 1.20 -0.51 15.00
CA GLU A 585 0.92 -1.93 15.24
C GLU A 585 1.90 -2.87 14.52
N ALA A 586 2.18 -2.62 13.22
CA ALA A 586 3.13 -3.44 12.44
C ALA A 586 4.53 -3.41 13.06
N ALA A 587 4.93 -2.24 13.55
CA ALA A 587 6.19 -2.13 14.27
C ALA A 587 6.17 -2.84 15.62
N GLY A 588 5.05 -3.33 16.17
CA GLY A 588 4.94 -4.07 17.43
C GLY A 588 5.84 -3.49 18.51
N THR A 589 5.39 -2.41 19.16
CA THR A 589 6.10 -1.62 20.20
C THR A 589 7.29 -2.35 20.79
#